data_AF-A0A3D0H2G3-F1
#
_entry.id   AF-A0A3D0H2G3-F1
#
_cell.length_a   1.000
_cell.length_b   1.000
_cell.length_c   1.000
_cell.angle_alpha   90.00
_cell.angle_beta   90.00
_cell.angle_gamma   90.00
#
_symmetry.space_group_name_H-M   'P 1'
#
loop_
_entity.id
_entity.type
_entity.pdbx_description
1 polymer ?
#
loop_
_entity_poly.entity_id
_entity_poly.type
_entity_poly.pdbx_seq_one_letter_code
_entity_poly.pdbx_strand_id
1 'polypeptide(L)'
;QAVRAGAKAVVLDPRPVGLPFDFARWPAAPRDLTAIVHAVTRAGVAITAAEPYGAVGLTFLGSLPTAISGGKLAADRLRVVSGWLRNSRRPVIVCGTDVVYRSTVNAAADLAVLLRGEKKRAGLFFVLPGANALGAAFVGAESKPFSQLLTNIEQGEVRALFLVESDPLNSCPDRQRVWAALQKLDLLVVMDYLPNQALELAHVVFPSRSVFETQASFISQEGRLRVASPVHQGGIPMQQWSGGNPP
;
A
#
# COMPACT_ATOMS: atom_id res chain seq x y z
N GLN A 1 15.91 -4.59 15.41
CA GLN A 1 16.20 -5.72 16.33
C GLN A 1 16.65 -6.98 15.59
N ALA A 2 15.93 -7.47 14.58
CA ALA A 2 16.31 -8.68 13.84
C ALA A 2 17.73 -8.63 13.24
N VAL A 3 18.10 -7.54 12.54
CA VAL A 3 19.45 -7.38 11.97
C VAL A 3 20.54 -7.35 13.06
N ARG A 4 20.27 -6.69 14.20
CA ARG A 4 21.17 -6.71 15.36
C ARG A 4 21.37 -8.11 15.94
N ALA A 5 20.39 -9.01 15.76
CA ALA A 5 20.48 -10.42 16.14
C ALA A 5 21.05 -11.31 15.01
N GLY A 6 21.65 -10.73 13.97
CA GLY A 6 22.33 -11.45 12.89
C GLY A 6 21.46 -11.75 11.66
N ALA A 7 20.21 -11.28 11.61
CA ALA A 7 19.38 -11.45 10.40
C ALA A 7 19.98 -10.70 9.21
N LYS A 8 19.92 -11.32 8.02
CA LYS A 8 20.26 -10.65 6.76
C LYS A 8 19.05 -9.88 6.25
N ALA A 9 19.30 -8.70 5.71
CA ALA A 9 18.28 -7.85 5.10
C ALA A 9 18.68 -7.49 3.67
N VAL A 10 17.70 -7.47 2.77
CA VAL A 10 17.82 -6.95 1.40
C VAL A 10 16.65 -6.02 1.13
N VAL A 11 16.93 -4.91 0.45
CA VAL A 11 15.92 -3.93 0.02
C VAL A 11 15.88 -3.89 -1.49
N LEU A 12 14.72 -4.20 -2.04
CA LEU A 12 14.39 -4.12 -3.46
C LEU A 12 13.54 -2.86 -3.67
N ASP A 13 14.17 -1.74 -4.02
CA ASP A 13 13.51 -0.45 -4.23
C ASP A 13 14.29 0.36 -5.28
N PRO A 14 13.62 1.07 -6.21
CA PRO A 14 14.30 1.93 -7.18
C PRO A 14 15.02 3.12 -6.54
N ARG A 15 14.59 3.56 -5.35
CA ARG A 15 15.07 4.77 -4.68
C ARG A 15 16.25 4.46 -3.76
N PRO A 16 17.08 5.48 -3.46
CA PRO A 16 18.12 5.36 -2.44
C PRO A 16 17.49 5.30 -1.04
N VAL A 17 17.09 4.11 -0.60
CA VAL A 17 16.54 3.89 0.74
C VAL A 17 17.66 3.99 1.78
N GLY A 18 17.38 4.67 2.89
CA GLY A 18 18.20 4.67 4.10
C GLY A 18 17.46 3.95 5.23
N LEU A 19 18.09 2.94 5.83
CA LEU A 19 17.58 2.23 7.00
C LEU A 19 18.59 2.33 8.16
N PRO A 20 18.14 2.33 9.42
CA PRO A 20 19.02 2.48 10.60
C PRO A 20 19.78 1.19 10.95
N PHE A 21 20.13 0.37 9.95
CA PHE A 21 20.84 -0.91 10.07
C PHE A 21 21.41 -1.35 8.71
N ASP A 22 22.28 -2.35 8.69
CA ASP A 22 22.88 -2.88 7.46
C ASP A 22 21.90 -3.71 6.62
N PHE A 23 21.94 -3.51 5.31
CA PHE A 23 21.16 -4.27 4.34
C PHE A 23 21.86 -4.28 2.97
N ALA A 24 21.63 -5.34 2.19
CA ALA A 24 21.98 -5.34 0.78
C ALA A 24 20.99 -4.49 -0.01
N ARG A 25 21.50 -3.66 -0.92
CA ARG A 25 20.68 -2.87 -1.84
C ARG A 25 20.52 -3.60 -3.16
N TRP A 26 19.28 -3.67 -3.62
CA TRP A 26 18.93 -4.12 -4.95
C TRP A 26 18.07 -3.06 -5.65
N PRO A 27 18.68 -2.09 -6.33
CA PRO A 27 17.95 -1.15 -7.16
C PRO A 27 17.22 -1.87 -8.30
N ALA A 28 15.91 -1.69 -8.40
CA ALA A 28 15.08 -2.25 -9.46
C ALA A 28 13.90 -1.32 -9.75
N ALA A 29 13.56 -1.13 -11.03
CA ALA A 29 12.40 -0.34 -11.41
C ALA A 29 11.10 -1.07 -11.00
N PRO A 30 10.00 -0.34 -10.71
CA PRO A 30 8.72 -0.95 -10.33
C PRO A 30 8.24 -2.06 -11.28
N ARG A 31 8.48 -1.88 -12.59
CA ARG A 31 8.14 -2.86 -13.64
C ARG A 31 8.88 -4.20 -13.54
N ASP A 32 10.06 -4.20 -12.93
CA ASP A 32 10.90 -5.40 -12.82
C ASP A 32 10.70 -6.13 -11.48
N LEU A 33 10.07 -5.48 -10.50
CA LEU A 33 9.93 -6.01 -9.13
C LEU A 33 9.24 -7.38 -9.09
N THR A 34 8.13 -7.54 -9.82
CA THR A 34 7.39 -8.81 -9.85
C THR A 34 8.25 -9.94 -10.42
N ALA A 35 8.96 -9.71 -11.52
CA ALA A 35 9.84 -10.71 -12.11
C ALA A 35 11.00 -11.08 -11.17
N ILE A 36 11.57 -10.10 -10.46
CA ILE A 36 12.61 -10.33 -9.48
C ILE A 36 12.09 -11.15 -8.31
N VAL A 37 10.93 -10.80 -7.74
CA VAL A 37 10.32 -11.56 -6.64
C VAL A 37 10.03 -12.99 -7.08
N HIS A 38 9.44 -13.21 -8.26
CA HIS A 38 9.20 -14.55 -8.78
C HIS A 38 10.49 -15.36 -8.99
N ALA A 39 11.55 -14.75 -9.52
CA ALA A 39 12.83 -15.44 -9.68
C ALA A 39 13.48 -15.78 -8.34
N VAL A 40 13.36 -14.87 -7.36
CA VAL A 40 13.77 -15.13 -5.98
C VAL A 40 12.96 -16.27 -5.38
N THR A 41 11.65 -16.35 -5.63
CA THR A 41 10.80 -17.47 -5.21
C THR A 41 11.27 -18.77 -5.84
N ARG A 42 11.45 -18.80 -7.17
CA ARG A 42 11.89 -19.99 -7.91
C ARG A 42 13.23 -20.53 -7.42
N ALA A 43 14.19 -19.64 -7.16
CA ALA A 43 15.52 -20.02 -6.73
C ALA A 43 15.64 -20.27 -5.21
N GLY A 44 14.81 -19.58 -4.42
CA GLY A 44 14.92 -19.50 -2.96
C GLY A 44 14.05 -20.47 -2.18
N VAL A 45 13.09 -21.13 -2.85
CA VAL A 45 12.12 -22.06 -2.23
C VAL A 45 12.31 -23.46 -2.81
N ALA A 46 12.25 -24.48 -1.95
CA ALA A 46 12.24 -25.89 -2.38
C ALA A 46 10.97 -26.23 -3.16
N ILE A 47 11.07 -27.07 -4.19
CA ILE A 47 9.89 -27.52 -4.98
C ILE A 47 8.86 -28.21 -4.08
N THR A 48 9.32 -28.97 -3.08
CA THR A 48 8.47 -29.66 -2.10
C THR A 48 7.58 -28.72 -1.29
N ALA A 49 7.96 -27.44 -1.18
CA ALA A 49 7.13 -26.43 -0.52
C ALA A 49 5.78 -26.20 -1.20
N ALA A 50 5.67 -26.56 -2.49
CA ALA A 50 4.46 -26.42 -3.26
C ALA A 50 3.55 -27.67 -3.25
N GLU A 51 4.04 -28.81 -2.74
CA GLU A 51 3.29 -30.08 -2.68
C GLU A 51 1.94 -29.97 -1.94
N PRO A 52 1.81 -29.23 -0.81
CA PRO A 52 0.52 -29.08 -0.13
C PRO A 52 -0.56 -28.38 -0.97
N TYR A 53 -0.17 -27.68 -2.04
CA TYR A 53 -1.07 -27.02 -2.97
C TYR A 53 -1.30 -27.83 -4.26
N GLY A 54 -0.88 -29.10 -4.26
CA GLY A 54 -1.10 -30.06 -5.34
C GLY A 54 -0.48 -29.65 -6.67
N ALA A 55 -1.08 -30.14 -7.76
CA ALA A 55 -0.59 -29.90 -9.12
C ALA A 55 -0.54 -28.41 -9.48
N VAL A 56 -1.48 -27.61 -8.97
CA VAL A 56 -1.53 -26.16 -9.22
C VAL A 56 -0.31 -25.46 -8.63
N GLY A 57 0.03 -25.74 -7.37
CA GLY A 57 1.21 -25.16 -6.73
C GLY A 57 2.52 -25.57 -7.39
N LEU A 58 2.67 -26.85 -7.72
CA LEU A 58 3.85 -27.37 -8.41
C LEU A 58 4.02 -26.74 -9.80
N THR A 59 2.92 -26.61 -10.54
CA THR A 59 2.91 -25.97 -11.87
C THR A 59 3.24 -24.48 -11.76
N PHE A 60 2.66 -23.78 -10.80
CA PHE A 60 2.96 -22.38 -10.53
C PHE A 60 4.44 -22.17 -10.20
N LEU A 61 4.99 -22.89 -9.21
CA LEU A 61 6.40 -22.75 -8.84
C LEU A 61 7.34 -23.20 -9.97
N GLY A 62 6.92 -24.16 -10.79
CA GLY A 62 7.64 -24.62 -11.97
C GLY A 62 7.71 -23.60 -13.11
N SER A 63 6.66 -22.77 -13.26
CA SER A 63 6.56 -21.78 -14.34
C SER A 63 7.25 -20.44 -14.02
N LEU A 64 7.62 -20.21 -12.75
CA LEU A 64 8.31 -18.98 -12.35
C LEU A 64 9.68 -18.85 -13.06
N PRO A 65 10.07 -17.63 -13.48
CA PRO A 65 11.33 -17.38 -14.17
C PRO A 65 12.54 -17.79 -13.33
N THR A 66 13.57 -18.35 -13.98
CA THR A 66 14.86 -18.71 -13.35
C THR A 66 15.93 -17.63 -13.53
N ALA A 67 15.66 -16.63 -14.37
CA ALA A 67 16.56 -15.54 -14.69
C ALA A 67 15.81 -14.21 -14.75
N ILE A 68 16.56 -13.12 -14.67
CA ILE A 68 16.06 -11.75 -14.67
C ILE A 68 16.95 -10.86 -15.52
N SER A 69 16.39 -9.76 -15.99
CA SER A 69 17.13 -8.70 -16.70
C SER A 69 18.20 -8.06 -15.79
N GLY A 70 19.27 -7.55 -16.40
CA GLY A 70 20.37 -6.88 -15.67
C GLY A 70 21.70 -7.65 -15.62
N GLY A 71 21.84 -8.72 -16.42
CA GLY A 71 23.10 -9.40 -16.67
C GLY A 71 23.73 -10.05 -15.43
N LYS A 72 25.07 -10.11 -15.41
CA LYS A 72 25.84 -10.82 -14.37
C LYS A 72 25.55 -10.30 -12.96
N LEU A 73 25.47 -8.98 -12.77
CA LEU A 73 25.21 -8.37 -11.46
C LEU A 73 23.85 -8.78 -10.91
N ALA A 74 22.81 -8.79 -11.74
CA ALA A 74 21.47 -9.22 -11.33
C ALA A 74 21.45 -10.72 -10.99
N ALA A 75 22.12 -11.55 -11.79
CA ALA A 75 22.27 -12.98 -11.52
C ALA A 75 23.02 -13.27 -10.22
N ASP A 76 24.08 -12.52 -9.93
CA ASP A 76 24.85 -12.64 -8.68
C ASP A 76 24.00 -12.24 -7.46
N ARG A 77 23.23 -11.14 -7.55
CA ARG A 77 22.28 -10.74 -6.49
C ARG A 77 21.19 -11.79 -6.27
N LEU A 78 20.61 -12.32 -7.34
CA LEU A 78 19.63 -13.40 -7.26
C LEU A 78 20.19 -14.62 -6.53
N ARG A 79 21.43 -15.03 -6.85
CA ARG A 79 22.11 -16.14 -6.18
C ARG A 79 22.32 -15.88 -4.69
N VAL A 80 22.78 -14.68 -4.33
CA VAL A 80 23.02 -14.30 -2.93
C VAL A 80 21.71 -14.28 -2.13
N VAL A 81 20.69 -13.59 -2.63
CA VAL A 81 19.41 -13.42 -1.92
C VAL A 81 18.66 -14.75 -1.79
N SER A 82 18.59 -15.55 -2.85
CA SER A 82 18.00 -16.88 -2.79
C SER A 82 18.76 -17.80 -1.82
N GLY A 83 20.10 -17.69 -1.77
CA GLY A 83 20.92 -18.36 -0.77
C GLY A 83 20.58 -17.95 0.67
N TRP A 84 20.37 -16.66 0.93
CA TRP A 84 19.94 -16.19 2.24
C TRP A 84 18.55 -16.70 2.63
N LEU A 85 17.60 -16.73 1.68
CA LEU A 85 16.26 -17.27 1.92
C LEU A 85 16.29 -18.76 2.25
N ARG A 86 17.02 -19.57 1.48
CA ARG A 86 17.16 -21.02 1.73
C ARG A 86 17.72 -21.32 3.11
N ASN A 87 18.70 -20.54 3.56
CA ASN A 87 19.36 -20.69 4.87
C ASN A 87 18.60 -20.02 6.02
N SER A 88 17.57 -19.21 5.74
CA SER A 88 16.80 -18.54 6.77
C SER A 88 15.84 -19.50 7.46
N ARG A 89 15.85 -19.48 8.79
CA ARG A 89 14.90 -20.24 9.62
C ARG A 89 13.54 -19.54 9.74
N ARG A 90 13.52 -18.21 9.62
CA ARG A 90 12.34 -17.36 9.79
C ARG A 90 12.35 -16.19 8.82
N PRO A 91 12.17 -16.43 7.50
CA PRO A 91 12.13 -15.35 6.53
C PRO A 91 10.90 -14.47 6.77
N VAL A 92 11.07 -13.16 6.60
CA VAL A 92 9.98 -12.18 6.67
C VAL A 92 10.03 -11.33 5.41
N ILE A 93 8.90 -11.22 4.73
CA ILE A 93 8.71 -10.37 3.56
C ILE A 93 7.99 -9.10 4.01
N VAL A 94 8.59 -7.95 3.75
CA VAL A 94 7.97 -6.65 3.96
C VAL A 94 7.72 -6.04 2.59
N CYS A 95 6.46 -5.74 2.29
CA CYS A 95 6.05 -5.25 0.97
C CYS A 95 5.17 -4.01 1.13
N GLY A 96 5.61 -2.86 0.60
CA GLY A 96 4.75 -1.69 0.52
C GLY A 96 3.68 -1.87 -0.55
N THR A 97 2.50 -1.30 -0.36
CA THR A 97 1.37 -1.44 -1.28
C THR A 97 1.21 -0.29 -2.28
N ASP A 98 1.91 0.83 -2.05
CA ASP A 98 1.58 2.08 -2.75
C ASP A 98 2.42 2.32 -4.01
N VAL A 99 3.67 1.86 -3.97
CA VAL A 99 4.65 2.08 -5.05
C VAL A 99 4.68 0.92 -6.04
N VAL A 100 4.26 -0.27 -5.59
CA VAL A 100 4.38 -1.50 -6.37
C VAL A 100 3.07 -1.84 -7.07
N TYR A 101 3.16 -2.61 -8.16
CA TYR A 101 1.97 -3.13 -8.81
C TYR A 101 1.29 -4.21 -7.98
N ARG A 102 -0.02 -4.41 -8.19
CA ARG A 102 -0.78 -5.51 -7.56
C ARG A 102 -0.14 -6.88 -7.79
N SER A 103 0.48 -7.09 -8.94
CA SER A 103 1.22 -8.33 -9.24
C SER A 103 2.41 -8.54 -8.30
N THR A 104 3.08 -7.48 -7.85
CA THR A 104 4.18 -7.56 -6.88
C THR A 104 3.65 -7.87 -5.48
N VAL A 105 2.51 -7.29 -5.10
CA VAL A 105 1.82 -7.60 -3.83
C VAL A 105 1.45 -9.10 -3.78
N ASN A 106 0.87 -9.61 -4.87
CA ASN A 106 0.55 -11.03 -5.00
C ASN A 106 1.81 -11.90 -4.96
N ALA A 107 2.85 -11.55 -5.72
CA ALA A 107 4.12 -12.27 -5.73
C ALA A 107 4.77 -12.36 -4.32
N ALA A 108 4.68 -11.28 -3.55
CA ALA A 108 5.15 -11.26 -2.16
C ALA A 108 4.34 -12.19 -1.26
N ALA A 109 3.02 -12.26 -1.46
CA ALA A 109 2.14 -13.18 -0.75
C ALA A 109 2.44 -14.65 -1.14
N ASP A 110 2.58 -14.94 -2.43
CA ASP A 110 2.91 -16.28 -2.93
C ASP A 110 4.24 -16.77 -2.36
N LEU A 111 5.27 -15.92 -2.38
CA LEU A 111 6.56 -16.20 -1.75
C LEU A 111 6.41 -16.51 -0.25
N ALA A 112 5.64 -15.70 0.49
CA ALA A 112 5.43 -15.91 1.91
C ALA A 112 4.68 -17.22 2.21
N VAL A 113 3.67 -17.55 1.42
CA VAL A 113 2.88 -18.79 1.53
C VAL A 113 3.77 -20.01 1.30
N LEU A 114 4.56 -20.01 0.22
CA LEU A 114 5.48 -21.09 -0.09
C LEU A 114 6.59 -21.24 0.97
N LEU A 115 7.21 -20.14 1.41
CA LEU A 115 8.19 -20.17 2.49
C LEU A 115 7.58 -20.64 3.81
N ARG A 116 6.31 -20.34 4.09
CA ARG A 116 5.62 -20.84 5.29
C ARG A 116 5.39 -22.34 5.21
N GLY A 117 5.04 -22.86 4.02
CA GLY A 117 4.94 -24.30 3.77
C GLY A 117 6.28 -25.01 4.03
N GLU A 118 7.38 -24.47 3.52
CA GLU A 118 8.72 -25.06 3.68
C GLU A 118 9.29 -24.92 5.10
N LYS A 119 9.28 -23.70 5.65
CA LYS A 119 10.00 -23.36 6.88
C LYS A 119 9.14 -23.44 8.14
N LYS A 120 7.82 -23.66 8.01
CA LYS A 120 6.79 -23.57 9.07
C LYS A 120 6.63 -22.19 9.71
N ARG A 121 7.63 -21.31 9.60
CA ARG A 121 7.67 -19.96 10.20
C ARG A 121 8.19 -18.97 9.17
N ALA A 122 7.30 -18.44 8.34
CA ALA A 122 7.56 -17.29 7.50
C ALA A 122 6.54 -16.18 7.79
N GLY A 123 6.98 -14.93 7.71
CA GLY A 123 6.13 -13.76 7.94
C GLY A 123 5.91 -12.95 6.68
N LEU A 124 4.75 -12.33 6.58
CA LEU A 124 4.42 -11.33 5.58
C LEU A 124 3.90 -10.09 6.30
N PHE A 125 4.43 -8.93 5.95
CA PHE A 125 3.97 -7.65 6.49
C PHE A 125 3.78 -6.67 5.33
N PHE A 126 2.53 -6.31 5.07
CA PHE A 126 2.23 -5.26 4.11
C PHE A 126 2.33 -3.90 4.78
N VAL A 127 3.04 -2.97 4.16
CA VAL A 127 3.07 -1.56 4.58
C VAL A 127 1.97 -0.83 3.82
N LEU A 128 0.88 -0.54 4.54
CA LEU A 128 -0.31 0.14 4.01
C LEU A 128 -0.13 1.67 3.92
N PRO A 129 -0.88 2.37 3.03
CA PRO A 129 -0.63 3.77 2.67
C PRO A 129 -0.83 4.80 3.77
N GLY A 130 -1.58 4.46 4.82
CA GLY A 130 -1.97 5.46 5.81
C GLY A 130 -2.42 4.85 7.12
N ALA A 131 -2.59 5.74 8.10
CA ALA A 131 -3.26 5.42 9.34
C ALA A 131 -4.68 4.91 9.03
N ASN A 132 -5.12 3.90 9.75
CA ASN A 132 -6.44 3.30 9.59
C ASN A 132 -6.80 2.76 8.19
N ALA A 133 -5.83 2.61 7.27
CA ALA A 133 -6.09 2.08 5.93
C ALA A 133 -6.72 0.67 5.97
N LEU A 134 -6.30 -0.16 6.92
CA LEU A 134 -6.92 -1.47 7.16
C LEU A 134 -8.36 -1.34 7.67
N GLY A 135 -8.63 -0.36 8.55
CA GLY A 135 -9.98 -0.11 9.05
C GLY A 135 -10.91 0.37 7.95
N ALA A 136 -10.45 1.27 7.07
CA ALA A 136 -11.19 1.70 5.90
C ALA A 136 -11.55 0.51 4.98
N ALA A 137 -10.63 -0.43 4.78
CA ALA A 137 -10.89 -1.64 4.02
C ALA A 137 -11.95 -2.55 4.67
N PHE A 138 -12.04 -2.60 6.00
CA PHE A 138 -13.04 -3.40 6.71
C PHE A 138 -14.45 -2.80 6.71
N VAL A 139 -14.58 -1.48 6.57
CA VAL A 139 -15.89 -0.82 6.48
C VAL A 139 -16.64 -1.21 5.20
N GLY A 140 -15.96 -1.88 4.25
CA GLY A 140 -16.64 -2.61 3.17
C GLY A 140 -17.32 -1.72 2.13
N ALA A 141 -16.90 -0.46 2.01
CA ALA A 141 -17.33 0.36 0.89
C ALA A 141 -16.82 -0.29 -0.40
N GLU A 142 -17.72 -0.51 -1.37
CA GLU A 142 -17.33 -0.92 -2.72
C GLU A 142 -16.39 0.15 -3.31
N SER A 143 -15.09 -0.14 -3.28
CA SER A 143 -14.06 0.77 -3.77
C SER A 143 -13.85 0.51 -5.26
N LYS A 144 -14.33 1.42 -6.10
CA LYS A 144 -13.86 1.51 -7.48
C LYS A 144 -12.45 2.13 -7.50
N PRO A 145 -11.56 1.70 -8.39
CA PRO A 145 -10.26 2.35 -8.56
C PRO A 145 -10.44 3.85 -8.78
N PHE A 146 -9.60 4.67 -8.15
CA PHE A 146 -9.66 6.13 -8.30
C PHE A 146 -9.56 6.57 -9.77
N SER A 147 -8.75 5.88 -10.57
CA SER A 147 -8.65 6.11 -12.01
C SER A 147 -9.98 5.92 -12.75
N GLN A 148 -10.80 4.95 -12.32
CA GLN A 148 -12.14 4.73 -12.87
C GLN A 148 -13.09 5.84 -12.42
N LEU A 149 -13.02 6.28 -11.16
CA LEU A 149 -13.78 7.45 -10.70
C LEU A 149 -13.48 8.68 -11.56
N LEU A 150 -12.21 8.97 -11.84
CA LEU A 150 -11.82 10.08 -12.73
C LEU A 150 -12.42 9.93 -14.13
N THR A 151 -12.32 8.74 -14.73
CA THR A 151 -12.92 8.46 -16.05
C THR A 151 -14.43 8.70 -16.04
N ASN A 152 -15.13 8.25 -15.00
CA ASN A 152 -16.57 8.42 -14.86
C ASN A 152 -16.96 9.91 -14.70
N ILE A 153 -16.15 10.70 -13.99
CA ILE A 153 -16.34 12.16 -13.91
C ILE A 153 -16.09 12.79 -15.29
N GLU A 154 -15.03 12.39 -15.98
CA GLU A 154 -14.68 12.91 -17.30
C GLU A 154 -15.78 12.67 -18.35
N GLN A 155 -16.48 11.55 -18.24
CA GLN A 155 -17.61 11.13 -19.08
C GLN A 155 -18.96 11.70 -18.61
N GLY A 156 -19.01 12.39 -17.47
CA GLY A 156 -20.25 12.94 -16.91
C GLY A 156 -21.17 11.91 -16.27
N GLU A 157 -20.70 10.68 -16.05
CA GLU A 157 -21.40 9.63 -15.30
C GLU A 157 -21.44 9.92 -13.80
N VAL A 158 -20.38 10.56 -13.30
CA VAL A 158 -20.31 11.10 -11.93
C VAL A 158 -20.33 12.61 -12.03
N ARG A 159 -21.38 13.21 -11.48
CA ARG A 159 -21.59 14.67 -11.50
C ARG A 159 -21.41 15.33 -10.14
N ALA A 160 -21.47 14.55 -9.07
CA ALA A 160 -21.25 15.00 -7.71
C ALA A 160 -20.19 14.16 -7.01
N LEU A 161 -19.29 14.80 -6.25
CA LEU A 161 -18.28 14.13 -5.45
C LEU A 161 -18.25 14.72 -4.03
N PHE A 162 -18.28 13.83 -3.04
CA PHE A 162 -18.00 14.16 -1.64
C PHE A 162 -16.58 13.72 -1.32
N LEU A 163 -15.67 14.69 -1.18
CA LEU A 163 -14.26 14.47 -0.89
C LEU A 163 -14.02 14.64 0.62
N VAL A 164 -13.77 13.55 1.33
CA VAL A 164 -13.59 13.53 2.79
C VAL A 164 -12.13 13.26 3.15
N GLU A 165 -11.48 14.21 3.82
CA GLU A 165 -10.11 14.14 4.34
C GLU A 165 -9.12 13.50 3.36
N SER A 166 -9.21 13.93 2.10
CA SER A 166 -8.46 13.37 0.98
C SER A 166 -7.99 14.48 0.06
N ASP A 167 -6.71 14.43 -0.33
CA ASP A 167 -6.09 15.35 -1.27
C ASP A 167 -5.61 14.58 -2.52
N PRO A 168 -6.50 14.36 -3.51
CA PRO A 168 -6.16 13.66 -4.74
C PRO A 168 -5.19 14.46 -5.63
N LEU A 169 -5.16 15.79 -5.50
CA LEU A 169 -4.23 16.64 -6.23
C LEU A 169 -2.80 16.46 -5.71
N ASN A 170 -2.61 16.19 -4.42
CA ASN A 170 -1.30 15.87 -3.87
C ASN A 170 -0.90 14.40 -4.07
N SER A 171 -1.83 13.47 -3.90
CA SER A 171 -1.53 12.03 -3.91
C SER A 171 -1.46 11.41 -5.31
N CYS A 172 -2.12 12.00 -6.32
CA CYS A 172 -2.10 11.48 -7.69
C CYS A 172 -0.93 12.07 -8.50
N PRO A 173 -0.16 11.25 -9.25
CA PRO A 173 0.89 11.75 -10.14
C PRO A 173 0.37 12.68 -11.24
N ASP A 174 -0.81 12.40 -11.80
CA ASP A 174 -1.42 13.20 -12.88
C ASP A 174 -2.35 14.28 -12.32
N ARG A 175 -1.72 15.28 -11.70
CA ARG A 175 -2.42 16.39 -11.04
C ARG A 175 -3.32 17.18 -11.99
N GLN A 176 -2.88 17.35 -13.23
CA GLN A 176 -3.62 18.11 -14.24
C GLN A 176 -4.91 17.40 -14.62
N ARG A 177 -4.87 16.07 -14.80
CA ARG A 177 -6.07 15.28 -15.05
C ARG A 177 -7.04 15.35 -13.88
N VAL A 178 -6.55 15.20 -12.64
CA VAL A 178 -7.40 15.30 -11.44
C VAL A 178 -8.07 16.67 -11.38
N TRP A 179 -7.31 17.76 -11.55
CA TRP A 179 -7.85 19.12 -11.57
C TRP A 179 -8.95 19.29 -12.62
N ALA A 180 -8.67 18.89 -13.87
CA ALA A 180 -9.62 19.00 -14.97
C ALA A 180 -10.88 18.15 -14.75
N ALA A 181 -10.75 16.98 -14.12
CA ALA A 181 -11.90 16.15 -13.76
C ALA A 181 -12.75 16.82 -12.68
N LEU A 182 -12.13 17.34 -11.61
CA LEU A 182 -12.86 18.03 -10.54
C LEU A 182 -13.64 19.25 -11.04
N GLN A 183 -13.11 19.98 -12.03
CA GLN A 183 -13.80 21.12 -12.66
C GLN A 183 -15.08 20.74 -13.44
N LYS A 184 -15.26 19.45 -13.79
CA LYS A 184 -16.45 18.98 -14.53
C LYS A 184 -17.62 18.62 -13.61
N LEU A 185 -17.41 18.57 -12.30
CA LEU A 185 -18.45 18.22 -11.35
C LEU A 185 -19.47 19.35 -11.25
N ASP A 186 -20.76 19.01 -11.32
CA ASP A 186 -21.87 19.91 -10.99
C ASP A 186 -21.88 20.25 -9.48
N LEU A 187 -21.33 19.35 -8.66
CA LEU A 187 -21.21 19.54 -7.21
C LEU A 187 -19.94 18.87 -6.65
N LEU A 188 -19.09 19.66 -6.00
CA LEU A 188 -17.93 19.20 -5.25
C LEU A 188 -18.07 19.66 -3.80
N VAL A 189 -18.28 18.70 -2.90
CA VAL A 189 -18.30 18.92 -1.46
C VAL A 189 -16.95 18.47 -0.91
N VAL A 190 -16.25 19.35 -0.19
CA VAL A 190 -14.97 19.02 0.45
C VAL A 190 -15.14 19.08 1.96
N MET A 191 -14.78 18.00 2.65
CA MET A 191 -14.75 17.94 4.10
C MET A 191 -13.33 17.68 4.58
N ASP A 192 -12.69 18.67 5.18
CA ASP A 192 -11.30 18.59 5.64
C ASP A 192 -11.08 19.56 6.82
N TYR A 193 -10.09 19.26 7.66
CA TYR A 193 -9.62 20.15 8.72
C TYR A 193 -8.33 20.89 8.32
N LEU A 194 -7.66 20.45 7.25
CA LEU A 194 -6.51 21.12 6.66
C LEU A 194 -6.87 21.77 5.32
N PRO A 195 -6.31 22.96 5.01
CA PRO A 195 -6.48 23.55 3.69
C PRO A 195 -5.75 22.69 2.64
N ASN A 196 -6.47 22.27 1.59
CA ASN A 196 -5.93 21.57 0.43
C ASN A 196 -6.37 22.25 -0.89
N GLN A 197 -5.72 21.94 -2.01
CA GLN A 197 -6.00 22.60 -3.29
C GLN A 197 -7.40 22.32 -3.86
N ALA A 198 -8.06 21.23 -3.46
CA ALA A 198 -9.40 20.92 -3.92
C ALA A 198 -10.46 21.90 -3.38
N LEU A 199 -10.15 22.62 -2.29
CA LEU A 199 -10.99 23.70 -1.76
C LEU A 199 -11.22 24.83 -2.75
N GLU A 200 -10.26 25.09 -3.66
CA GLU A 200 -10.40 26.14 -4.69
C GLU A 200 -11.50 25.81 -5.72
N LEU A 201 -11.83 24.52 -5.86
CA LEU A 201 -12.87 24.02 -6.76
C LEU A 201 -14.16 23.64 -6.01
N ALA A 202 -14.16 23.70 -4.68
CA ALA A 202 -15.27 23.24 -3.86
C ALA A 202 -16.47 24.18 -3.97
N HIS A 203 -17.64 23.59 -4.16
CA HIS A 203 -18.91 24.31 -4.10
C HIS A 203 -19.38 24.46 -2.65
N VAL A 204 -19.08 23.45 -1.81
CA VAL A 204 -19.39 23.42 -0.38
C VAL A 204 -18.17 22.92 0.37
N VAL A 205 -17.84 23.58 1.48
CA VAL A 205 -16.75 23.19 2.38
C VAL A 205 -17.29 22.93 3.78
N PHE A 206 -16.98 21.75 4.33
CA PHE A 206 -17.29 21.39 5.69
C PHE A 206 -16.01 21.20 6.51
N PRO A 207 -15.79 21.95 7.60
CA PRO A 207 -14.66 21.68 8.47
C PRO A 207 -14.86 20.35 9.19
N SER A 208 -13.91 19.43 9.07
CA SER A 208 -13.89 18.21 9.89
C SER A 208 -13.16 18.44 11.22
N ARG A 209 -13.20 17.43 12.10
CA ARG A 209 -12.47 17.44 13.37
C ARG A 209 -11.26 16.53 13.26
N SER A 210 -10.11 17.02 13.69
CA SER A 210 -8.91 16.22 13.77
C SER A 210 -9.02 15.11 14.83
N VAL A 211 -8.11 14.14 14.75
CA VAL A 211 -7.94 13.06 15.76
C VAL A 211 -7.72 13.60 17.18
N PHE A 212 -7.32 14.87 17.33
CA PHE A 212 -7.09 15.50 18.62
C PHE A 212 -8.36 16.13 19.23
N GLU A 213 -9.40 16.35 18.42
CA GLU A 213 -10.62 17.08 18.81
C GLU A 213 -11.84 16.17 18.97
N THR A 214 -11.73 14.92 18.54
CA THR A 214 -12.80 13.92 18.61
C THR A 214 -12.28 12.59 19.12
N GLN A 215 -13.16 11.79 19.72
CA GLN A 215 -12.83 10.40 20.00
C GLN A 215 -12.72 9.66 18.67
N ALA A 216 -11.54 9.12 18.40
CA ALA A 216 -11.25 8.41 17.16
C ALA A 216 -10.82 6.97 17.45
N SER A 217 -11.15 6.07 16.54
CA SER A 217 -10.66 4.70 16.55
C SER A 217 -9.96 4.40 15.23
N PHE A 218 -8.87 3.66 15.30
CA PHE A 218 -8.15 3.20 14.13
C PHE A 218 -7.70 1.76 14.30
N ILE A 219 -7.67 1.04 13.18
CA ILE A 219 -7.11 -0.29 13.09
C ILE A 219 -5.71 -0.16 12.54
N SER A 220 -4.71 -0.53 13.36
CA SER A 220 -3.32 -0.54 12.95
C SER A 220 -3.05 -1.63 11.90
N GLN A 221 -1.91 -1.57 11.24
CA GLN A 221 -1.57 -2.51 10.17
C GLN A 221 -1.43 -3.96 10.67
N GLU A 222 -1.14 -4.16 11.96
CA GLU A 222 -1.17 -5.46 12.61
C GLU A 222 -2.59 -5.94 13.02
N GLY A 223 -3.64 -5.20 12.64
CA GLY A 223 -5.03 -5.57 12.89
C GLY A 223 -5.52 -5.26 14.30
N ARG A 224 -4.86 -4.36 15.04
CA ARG A 224 -5.27 -3.98 16.40
C ARG A 224 -6.10 -2.72 16.40
N LEU A 225 -7.23 -2.76 17.07
CA LEU A 225 -8.02 -1.57 17.39
C LEU A 225 -7.25 -0.70 18.39
N ARG A 226 -7.16 0.59 18.08
CA ARG A 226 -6.58 1.63 18.91
C ARG A 226 -7.61 2.74 19.05
N VAL A 227 -7.70 3.31 20.24
CA VAL A 227 -8.60 4.42 20.54
C VAL A 227 -7.76 5.62 20.94
N ALA A 228 -8.07 6.77 20.37
CA ALA A 228 -7.53 8.06 20.75
C ALA A 228 -8.65 8.87 21.40
N SER A 229 -8.38 9.36 22.62
CA SER A 229 -9.25 10.29 23.31
C SER A 229 -8.95 11.73 22.87
N PRO A 230 -9.96 12.60 22.80
CA PRO A 230 -9.74 14.01 22.47
C PRO A 230 -8.86 14.67 23.52
N VAL A 231 -7.95 15.53 23.07
CA VAL A 231 -7.03 16.34 23.89
C VAL A 231 -7.21 17.84 23.67
N HIS A 232 -7.96 18.22 22.63
CA HIS A 232 -8.41 19.59 22.36
C HIS A 232 -9.93 19.64 22.25
N GLN A 233 -10.51 20.81 22.52
CA GLN A 233 -11.88 21.08 22.12
C GLN A 233 -11.88 21.45 20.65
N GLY A 234 -12.80 20.87 19.87
CA GLY A 234 -12.96 21.25 18.47
C GLY A 234 -13.44 22.69 18.30
N GLY A 235 -13.27 23.22 17.10
CA GLY A 235 -13.82 24.52 16.71
C GLY A 235 -15.36 24.60 16.81
N ILE A 236 -15.89 25.78 16.50
CA ILE A 236 -17.34 26.08 16.54
C ILE A 236 -18.10 25.06 15.65
N PRO A 237 -19.02 24.25 16.19
CA PRO A 237 -19.83 23.31 15.40
C PRO A 237 -20.56 24.00 14.25
N MET A 238 -20.73 23.33 13.11
CA MET A 238 -21.47 23.88 11.96
C MET A 238 -22.88 24.36 12.32
N GLN A 239 -23.57 23.66 13.22
CA GLN A 239 -24.89 24.08 13.74
C GLN A 239 -24.86 25.44 14.44
N GLN A 240 -23.75 25.79 15.09
CA GLN A 240 -23.56 27.11 15.71
C GLN A 240 -23.17 28.17 14.68
N TRP A 241 -22.43 27.79 13.62
CA TRP A 241 -22.07 28.69 12.53
C TRP A 241 -23.26 29.08 11.65
N SER A 242 -24.16 28.14 11.36
CA SER A 242 -25.37 28.37 10.54
C SER A 242 -26.57 28.90 11.33
N GLY A 243 -26.41 29.14 12.65
CA GLY A 243 -27.52 29.56 13.52
C GLY A 243 -28.65 28.53 13.61
N GLY A 244 -28.35 27.23 13.44
CA GLY A 244 -29.33 26.14 13.46
C GLY A 244 -30.02 25.86 12.13
N ASN A 245 -29.71 26.59 11.06
CA ASN A 245 -30.25 26.31 9.72
C ASN A 245 -29.36 25.29 8.97
N PRO A 246 -29.94 24.37 8.19
CA PRO A 246 -29.15 23.61 7.22
C PRO A 246 -28.58 24.58 6.15
N PRO A 247 -27.40 24.27 5.57
CA PRO A 247 -26.80 25.05 4.49
C PRO A 247 -27.69 25.07 3.23
#